data_AF-A0A7S0DPI7-F1
#
_entry.id   AF-A0A7S0DPI7-F1
#
_cell.length_a   1.000
_cell.length_b   1.000
_cell.length_c   1.000
_cell.angle_alpha   90.00
_cell.angle_beta   90.00
_cell.angle_gamma   90.00
#
_symmetry.space_group_name_H-M   'P 1'
#
loop_
_entity.id
_entity.type
_entity.pdbx_description
1 polymer ?
#
loop_
_entity_poly.entity_id
_entity_poly.type
_entity_poly.pdbx_seq_one_letter_code
_entity_poly.pdbx_strand_id
1 'polypeptide(L)'
;AYFARLAWLVMLSRLIRLRKPVGGLAVSTYRCGFPSAPTLVRKFSTEATAKPEAPKVSRLENGAEFVVTAADSLVNWARMGSMWPMTFGLACCAVEMMHCGASRYDFDRFGIIFRPSPRQSDVMIVAGTLTNKMAPALRKVYDQMAEPRWVVSMGSCANGGGYYHYSYAVVRGCDRIVPVDIYVPGCPPTAEALLYGMLQLQKKIGRSTPALDWWRK
;
A
#
# COMPACT_ATOMS: atom_id res chain seq x y z
N ALA A 1 -33.36 -9.41 -36.70
CA ALA A 1 -31.92 -9.01 -36.72
C ALA A 1 -31.64 -7.59 -36.18
N TYR A 2 -32.53 -6.60 -36.37
CA TYR A 2 -32.27 -5.22 -35.90
C TYR A 2 -32.49 -4.96 -34.40
N PHE A 3 -33.40 -5.70 -33.75
CA PHE A 3 -33.70 -5.52 -32.32
C PHE A 3 -32.54 -5.93 -31.39
N ALA A 4 -31.76 -6.95 -31.75
CA ALA A 4 -30.62 -7.41 -30.95
C ALA A 4 -29.43 -6.44 -30.99
N ARG A 5 -29.20 -5.75 -32.12
CA ARG A 5 -28.13 -4.73 -32.26
C ARG A 5 -28.43 -3.45 -31.48
N LEU A 6 -29.70 -3.01 -31.41
CA LEU A 6 -30.07 -1.86 -30.59
C LEU A 6 -29.97 -2.16 -29.09
N ALA A 7 -30.37 -3.36 -28.66
CA ALA A 7 -30.23 -3.77 -27.26
C ALA A 7 -28.76 -3.76 -26.80
N TRP A 8 -27.84 -4.21 -27.66
CA TRP A 8 -26.41 -4.24 -27.35
C TRP A 8 -25.80 -2.82 -27.29
N LEU A 9 -26.20 -1.90 -28.18
CA LEU A 9 -25.77 -0.49 -28.15
C LEU A 9 -26.33 0.29 -26.93
N VAL A 10 -27.56 -0.02 -26.49
CA VAL A 10 -28.14 0.56 -25.27
C VAL A 10 -27.46 0.00 -24.00
N MET A 11 -27.02 -1.27 -24.02
CA MET A 11 -26.25 -1.86 -22.92
C MET A 11 -24.82 -1.30 -22.84
N LEU A 12 -24.14 -1.12 -23.98
CA LEU A 12 -22.78 -0.55 -24.04
C LEU A 12 -22.75 0.94 -23.64
N SER A 13 -23.77 1.70 -24.03
CA SER A 13 -23.92 3.11 -23.63
C SER A 13 -24.25 3.29 -22.14
N ARG A 14 -24.91 2.30 -21.51
CA ARG A 14 -25.08 2.25 -20.05
C ARG A 14 -23.80 1.84 -19.31
N LEU A 15 -22.96 0.98 -19.90
CA LEU A 15 -21.66 0.61 -19.32
C LEU A 15 -20.64 1.77 -19.32
N ILE A 16 -20.66 2.63 -20.34
CA ILE A 16 -19.76 3.80 -20.43
C ILE A 16 -20.18 4.91 -19.44
N ARG A 17 -21.46 4.99 -19.07
CA ARG A 17 -22.01 6.08 -18.24
C ARG A 17 -21.84 5.87 -16.72
N LEU A 18 -21.26 4.75 -16.27
CA LEU A 18 -20.93 4.50 -14.86
C LEU A 18 -19.56 5.04 -14.42
N ARG A 19 -18.77 5.63 -15.33
CA ARG A 19 -17.54 6.35 -14.96
C ARG A 19 -17.83 7.82 -14.72
N LYS A 20 -18.62 8.14 -13.70
CA LYS A 20 -18.61 9.51 -13.14
C LYS A 20 -17.38 9.64 -12.23
N PRO A 21 -16.53 10.68 -12.41
CA PRO A 21 -15.54 11.02 -11.42
C PRO A 21 -16.30 11.53 -10.19
N VAL A 22 -16.25 10.78 -9.09
CA VAL A 22 -16.72 11.31 -7.81
C VAL A 22 -15.73 12.40 -7.43
N GLY A 23 -16.24 13.63 -7.39
CA GLY A 23 -15.50 14.84 -7.05
C GLY A 23 -14.79 14.70 -5.70
N GLY A 24 -13.66 15.40 -5.61
CA GLY A 24 -12.79 15.40 -4.44
C GLY A 24 -13.54 15.74 -3.15
N LEU A 25 -13.46 14.82 -2.19
CA LEU A 25 -13.50 15.17 -0.78
C LEU A 25 -12.14 15.77 -0.44
N ALA A 26 -12.12 17.10 -0.28
CA ALA A 26 -11.02 17.79 0.37
C ALA A 26 -10.92 17.24 1.81
N VAL A 27 -9.97 16.33 2.04
CA VAL A 27 -9.62 15.89 3.39
C VAL A 27 -8.89 17.05 4.04
N SER A 28 -9.58 17.66 5.00
CA SER A 28 -9.11 18.71 5.89
C SER A 28 -7.68 18.42 6.36
N THR A 29 -6.79 19.37 6.07
CA THR A 29 -5.48 19.45 6.70
C THR A 29 -5.67 19.59 8.20
N TYR A 30 -5.55 18.50 8.95
CA TYR A 30 -5.34 18.59 10.39
C TYR A 30 -3.93 19.11 10.61
N ARG A 31 -3.85 20.43 10.78
CA ARG A 31 -2.72 21.14 11.35
C ARG A 31 -2.60 20.66 12.80
N CYS A 32 -1.87 19.58 13.04
CA CYS A 32 -1.41 19.26 14.39
C CYS A 32 -0.36 20.30 14.77
N GLY A 33 -0.82 21.39 15.39
CA GLY A 33 0.04 22.32 16.08
C GLY A 33 0.65 21.64 17.30
N PHE A 34 1.95 21.35 17.24
CA PHE A 34 2.80 21.22 18.42
C PHE A 34 4.19 21.78 18.07
N PRO A 35 4.75 22.67 18.90
CA PRO A 35 5.97 23.40 18.56
C PRO A 35 7.24 22.60 18.89
N SER A 36 8.27 22.87 18.08
CA SER A 36 9.71 22.65 18.31
C SER A 36 10.27 21.22 18.47
N ALA A 37 10.80 20.68 17.38
CA ALA A 37 12.17 20.13 17.32
C ALA A 37 12.62 20.00 15.85
N PRO A 38 13.79 20.55 15.45
CA PRO A 38 14.27 20.48 14.08
C PRO A 38 15.17 19.25 13.91
N THR A 39 14.78 18.28 13.08
CA THR A 39 15.69 17.49 12.24
C THR A 39 14.91 16.50 11.37
N LEU A 40 14.96 16.74 10.06
CA LEU A 40 14.83 15.74 9.00
C LEU A 40 13.53 14.91 8.99
N VAL A 41 12.38 15.60 8.97
CA VAL A 41 11.16 15.04 8.37
C VAL A 41 11.46 14.83 6.88
N ARG A 42 11.92 13.63 6.52
CA ARG A 42 11.85 13.15 5.14
C ARG A 42 10.42 13.40 4.67
N LYS A 43 10.29 14.22 3.62
CA LYS A 43 9.03 14.67 3.01
C LYS A 43 7.92 13.66 3.28
N PHE A 44 6.92 14.04 4.10
CA PHE A 44 5.65 13.33 4.14
C PHE A 44 5.19 13.28 2.68
N SER A 45 5.22 12.08 2.10
CA SER A 45 5.02 11.86 0.67
C SER A 45 3.63 12.35 0.27
N THR A 46 3.55 13.63 -0.09
CA THR A 46 2.49 14.23 -0.90
C THR A 46 2.49 13.65 -2.33
N GLU A 47 3.37 12.70 -2.65
CA GLU A 47 3.30 11.92 -3.89
C GLU A 47 2.09 10.94 -3.90
N ALA A 48 1.37 10.78 -2.79
CA ALA A 48 0.12 10.02 -2.74
C ALA A 48 -1.08 10.75 -3.39
N THR A 49 -1.02 12.08 -3.51
CA THR A 49 -2.04 12.91 -4.19
C THR A 49 -1.65 13.31 -5.60
N ALA A 50 -0.52 12.80 -6.12
CA ALA A 50 -0.30 12.83 -7.56
C ALA A 50 -1.41 12.00 -8.22
N LYS A 51 -2.16 12.64 -9.14
CA LYS A 51 -3.07 12.01 -10.10
C LYS A 51 -2.50 10.65 -10.52
N PRO A 52 -3.30 9.56 -10.63
CA PRO A 52 -2.80 8.31 -11.15
C PRO A 52 -2.34 8.56 -12.59
N GLU A 53 -1.07 8.87 -12.75
CA GLU A 53 -0.44 8.97 -14.04
C GLU A 53 -0.37 7.54 -14.53
N ALA A 54 -1.15 7.28 -15.59
CA ALA A 54 -1.09 6.03 -16.34
C ALA A 54 0.39 5.68 -16.57
N PRO A 55 0.75 4.38 -16.61
CA PRO A 55 2.13 3.99 -16.92
C PRO A 55 2.57 4.81 -18.13
N LYS A 56 3.68 5.55 -17.99
CA LYS A 56 4.27 6.31 -19.09
C LYS A 56 4.75 5.29 -20.10
N VAL A 57 3.85 4.86 -20.98
CA VAL A 57 4.18 4.05 -22.16
C VAL A 57 4.92 4.99 -23.10
N SER A 58 6.21 5.18 -22.82
CA SER A 58 7.13 5.84 -23.73
C SER A 58 7.12 5.01 -25.01
N ARG A 59 6.53 5.57 -26.06
CA ARG A 59 6.60 5.18 -27.47
C ARG A 59 7.10 3.74 -27.70
N LEU A 60 6.17 2.79 -27.80
CA LEU A 60 6.45 1.40 -28.19
C LEU A 60 6.88 1.40 -29.67
N GLU A 61 8.19 1.38 -29.93
CA GLU A 61 8.72 1.34 -31.30
C GLU A 61 8.86 -0.11 -31.81
N ASN A 62 8.84 -1.11 -30.90
CA ASN A 62 9.13 -2.52 -31.20
C ASN A 62 8.02 -3.48 -30.71
N GLY A 63 7.69 -4.50 -31.52
CA GLY A 63 6.69 -5.53 -31.15
C GLY A 63 7.08 -6.36 -29.93
N ALA A 64 8.39 -6.57 -29.70
CA ALA A 64 8.89 -7.27 -28.53
C ALA A 64 8.63 -6.51 -27.22
N GLU A 65 8.78 -5.19 -27.21
CA GLU A 65 8.49 -4.37 -26.03
C GLU A 65 7.00 -4.40 -25.66
N PHE A 66 6.11 -4.45 -26.66
CA PHE A 66 4.68 -4.59 -26.41
C PHE A 66 4.36 -5.91 -25.69
N VAL A 67 4.97 -7.03 -26.11
CA VAL A 67 4.76 -8.33 -25.45
C VAL A 67 5.30 -8.32 -24.02
N VAL A 68 6.48 -7.74 -23.79
CA VAL A 68 7.07 -7.65 -22.44
C VAL A 68 6.22 -6.78 -21.51
N THR A 69 5.71 -5.63 -21.99
CA THR A 69 4.80 -4.79 -21.18
C THR A 69 3.48 -5.48 -20.85
N ALA A 70 2.94 -6.29 -21.78
CA ALA A 70 1.73 -7.07 -21.54
C ALA A 70 1.98 -8.17 -20.48
N ALA A 71 3.14 -8.83 -20.53
CA ALA A 71 3.54 -9.81 -19.53
C ALA A 71 3.71 -9.17 -18.14
N ASP A 72 4.35 -8.01 -18.04
CA ASP A 72 4.49 -7.26 -16.78
C ASP A 72 3.10 -6.88 -16.21
N SER A 73 2.20 -6.41 -17.07
CA SER A 73 0.85 -6.04 -16.66
C SER A 73 0.09 -7.23 -16.05
N LEU A 74 0.24 -8.42 -16.63
CA LEU A 74 -0.36 -9.66 -16.12
C LEU A 74 0.25 -10.09 -14.79
N VAL A 75 1.58 -10.06 -14.66
CA VAL A 75 2.28 -10.42 -13.42
C VAL A 75 1.92 -9.46 -12.28
N ASN A 76 1.87 -8.16 -12.57
CA ASN A 76 1.47 -7.16 -11.58
C ASN A 76 0.01 -7.30 -11.17
N TRP A 77 -0.87 -7.65 -12.11
CA TRP A 77 -2.27 -7.95 -11.81
C TRP A 77 -2.40 -9.14 -10.84
N ALA A 78 -1.63 -10.21 -11.06
CA ALA A 78 -1.60 -11.34 -10.15
C ALA A 78 -1.09 -10.93 -8.75
N ARG A 79 0.02 -10.17 -8.68
CA ARG A 79 0.60 -9.69 -7.41
C ARG A 79 -0.34 -8.76 -6.63
N MET A 80 -0.99 -7.81 -7.30
CA MET A 80 -1.91 -6.88 -6.63
C MET A 80 -3.22 -7.55 -6.17
N GLY A 81 -3.65 -8.60 -6.87
CA GLY A 81 -4.86 -9.36 -6.56
C GLY A 81 -4.68 -10.47 -5.51
N SER A 82 -3.45 -10.75 -5.08
CA SER A 82 -3.14 -11.81 -4.09
C SER A 82 -2.06 -11.36 -3.10
N MET A 83 -2.26 -10.21 -2.46
CA MET A 83 -1.30 -9.72 -1.47
C MET A 83 -1.53 -10.40 -0.13
N TRP A 84 -0.58 -11.19 0.37
CA TRP A 84 -0.71 -11.82 1.69
C TRP A 84 0.10 -11.07 2.74
N PRO A 85 -0.53 -10.18 3.52
CA PRO A 85 0.16 -9.50 4.59
C PRO A 85 0.39 -10.43 5.78
N MET A 86 1.59 -10.38 6.30
CA MET A 86 1.86 -10.72 7.68
C MET A 86 1.70 -9.50 8.58
N THR A 87 1.07 -9.71 9.71
CA THR A 87 0.68 -8.63 10.62
C THR A 87 1.57 -8.62 11.85
N PHE A 88 2.26 -7.50 12.05
CA PHE A 88 2.95 -7.20 13.31
C PHE A 88 2.06 -6.35 14.19
N GLY A 89 1.12 -7.00 14.87
CA GLY A 89 0.22 -6.36 15.83
C GLY A 89 0.93 -6.07 17.16
N LEU A 90 1.66 -4.95 17.25
CA LEU A 90 2.47 -4.61 18.43
C LEU A 90 1.72 -3.80 19.49
N ALA A 91 0.72 -3.01 19.08
CA ALA A 91 0.01 -2.09 19.98
C ALA A 91 -1.42 -1.80 19.48
N CYS A 92 -1.98 -0.64 19.83
CA CYS A 92 -3.36 -0.24 19.51
C CYS A 92 -3.70 -0.24 18.00
N CYS A 93 -2.72 -0.05 17.11
CA CYS A 93 -2.95 -0.14 15.67
C CYS A 93 -3.35 -1.57 15.22
N ALA A 94 -3.02 -2.59 16.01
CA ALA A 94 -3.44 -3.96 15.74
C ALA A 94 -4.96 -4.12 15.83
N VAL A 95 -5.63 -3.43 16.76
CA VAL A 95 -7.09 -3.49 16.92
C VAL A 95 -7.77 -2.92 15.68
N GLU A 96 -7.26 -1.79 15.18
CA GLU A 96 -7.83 -1.17 14.00
C GLU A 96 -7.53 -1.96 12.72
N MET A 97 -6.42 -2.71 12.70
CA MET A 97 -6.17 -3.70 11.65
C MET A 97 -7.14 -4.88 11.73
N MET A 98 -7.53 -5.34 12.93
CA MET A 98 -8.58 -6.34 13.09
C MET A 98 -9.93 -5.80 12.61
N HIS A 99 -10.23 -4.52 12.84
CA HIS A 99 -11.42 -3.87 12.29
C HIS A 99 -11.40 -3.79 10.75
N CYS A 100 -10.23 -3.62 10.13
CA CYS A 100 -10.09 -3.76 8.68
C CYS A 100 -10.40 -5.18 8.18
N GLY A 101 -10.05 -6.20 8.95
CA GLY A 101 -10.40 -7.59 8.67
C GLY A 101 -11.84 -7.96 9.05
N ALA A 102 -12.56 -7.08 9.74
CA ALA A 102 -13.96 -7.32 10.09
C ALA A 102 -14.88 -7.09 8.89
N SER A 103 -16.11 -7.60 8.99
CA SER A 103 -17.12 -7.62 7.92
C SER A 103 -17.44 -6.27 7.29
N ARG A 104 -17.19 -5.15 7.97
CA ARG A 104 -17.48 -3.81 7.44
C ARG A 104 -16.54 -3.43 6.28
N TYR A 105 -15.24 -3.67 6.43
CA TYR A 105 -14.23 -3.25 5.46
C TYR A 105 -13.62 -4.42 4.68
N ASP A 106 -13.66 -5.62 5.25
CA ASP A 106 -13.33 -6.91 4.66
C ASP A 106 -12.14 -6.89 3.69
N PHE A 107 -10.94 -7.11 4.25
CA PHE A 107 -9.71 -7.25 3.47
C PHE A 107 -9.73 -8.43 2.50
N ASP A 108 -10.49 -9.49 2.78
CA ASP A 108 -10.53 -10.67 1.93
C ASP A 108 -11.11 -10.35 0.55
N ARG A 109 -12.06 -9.40 0.46
CA ARG A 109 -12.62 -8.92 -0.81
C ARG A 109 -11.56 -8.38 -1.78
N PHE A 110 -10.46 -7.84 -1.26
CA PHE A 110 -9.37 -7.30 -2.07
C PHE A 110 -8.25 -8.33 -2.35
N GLY A 111 -8.49 -9.61 -2.01
CA GLY A 111 -7.49 -10.68 -2.10
C GLY A 111 -6.41 -10.58 -1.02
N ILE A 112 -6.71 -9.89 0.09
CA ILE A 112 -5.79 -9.66 1.20
C ILE A 112 -6.11 -10.63 2.34
N ILE A 113 -5.27 -11.67 2.46
CA ILE A 113 -5.42 -12.72 3.47
C ILE A 113 -4.28 -12.60 4.48
N PHE A 114 -4.63 -12.53 5.76
CA PHE A 114 -3.63 -12.51 6.81
C PHE A 114 -2.97 -13.88 6.97
N ARG A 115 -1.65 -13.93 6.74
CA ARG A 115 -0.83 -15.12 6.98
C ARG A 115 0.05 -14.95 8.22
N PRO A 116 0.02 -15.89 9.18
CA PRO A 116 0.85 -15.80 10.38
C PRO A 116 2.33 -16.15 10.10
N SER A 117 2.60 -16.89 9.02
CA SER A 117 3.96 -17.32 8.67
C SER A 117 4.65 -16.30 7.75
N PRO A 118 5.84 -15.76 8.11
CA PRO A 118 6.57 -14.81 7.28
C PRO A 118 7.06 -15.37 5.94
N ARG A 119 7.29 -16.68 5.90
CA ARG A 119 7.87 -17.35 4.73
C ARG A 119 6.92 -17.41 3.53
N GLN A 120 5.63 -17.21 3.78
CA GLN A 120 4.58 -17.25 2.75
C GLN A 120 3.94 -15.87 2.54
N SER A 121 4.41 -14.82 3.21
CA SER A 121 3.81 -13.49 3.14
C SER A 121 4.62 -12.56 2.25
N ASP A 122 3.93 -11.75 1.45
CA ASP A 122 4.56 -10.77 0.57
C ASP A 122 4.60 -9.37 1.19
N VAL A 123 3.63 -9.04 2.05
CA VAL A 123 3.55 -7.72 2.69
C VAL A 123 3.78 -7.86 4.18
N MET A 124 4.54 -6.95 4.78
CA MET A 124 4.71 -6.85 6.22
C MET A 124 4.04 -5.57 6.72
N ILE A 125 2.98 -5.70 7.51
CA ILE A 125 2.31 -4.56 8.13
C ILE A 125 2.83 -4.38 9.55
N VAL A 126 3.57 -3.30 9.79
CA VAL A 126 4.08 -2.95 11.11
C VAL A 126 3.07 -2.05 11.80
N ALA A 127 2.26 -2.61 12.69
CA ALA A 127 1.16 -1.92 13.34
C ALA A 127 1.39 -1.74 14.84
N GLY A 128 1.98 -0.60 15.18
CA GLY A 128 2.15 -0.16 16.56
C GLY A 128 3.55 0.34 16.86
N THR A 129 3.84 0.43 18.15
CA THR A 129 5.13 0.93 18.63
C THR A 129 6.21 -0.14 18.51
N LEU A 130 7.37 0.25 17.97
CA LEU A 130 8.51 -0.62 17.84
C LEU A 130 9.49 -0.35 18.99
N THR A 131 9.61 -1.29 19.91
CA THR A 131 10.52 -1.19 21.05
C THR A 131 11.93 -1.66 20.68
N ASN A 132 12.96 -1.12 21.35
CA ASN A 132 14.36 -1.49 21.14
C ASN A 132 14.59 -3.00 21.31
N LYS A 133 13.86 -3.65 22.23
CA LYS A 133 13.91 -5.10 22.45
C LYS A 133 13.29 -5.90 21.30
N MET A 134 12.27 -5.36 20.64
CA MET A 134 11.58 -6.01 19.52
C MET A 134 12.28 -5.79 18.18
N ALA A 135 13.10 -4.75 18.05
CA ALA A 135 13.85 -4.41 16.84
C ALA A 135 14.58 -5.59 16.17
N PRO A 136 15.40 -6.41 16.87
CA PRO A 136 16.09 -7.54 16.23
C PRO A 136 15.13 -8.64 15.78
N ALA A 137 14.01 -8.85 16.49
CA ALA A 137 13.02 -9.84 16.11
C ALA A 137 12.29 -9.44 14.81
N LEU A 138 11.92 -8.16 14.69
CA LEU A 138 11.33 -7.63 13.47
C LEU A 138 12.28 -7.77 12.28
N ARG A 139 13.57 -7.45 12.46
CA ARG A 139 14.57 -7.62 11.40
C ARG A 139 14.70 -9.06 10.95
N LYS A 140 14.83 -9.99 11.90
CA LYS A 140 14.93 -11.43 11.61
C LYS A 140 13.75 -11.95 10.79
N VAL A 141 12.56 -11.47 11.09
CA VAL A 141 11.36 -11.89 10.38
C VAL A 141 11.30 -11.30 8.97
N TYR A 142 11.66 -10.02 8.82
CA TYR A 142 11.78 -9.39 7.50
C TYR A 142 12.79 -10.12 6.60
N ASP A 143 13.92 -10.55 7.17
CA ASP A 143 14.96 -11.30 6.44
C ASP A 143 14.50 -12.73 6.06
N GLN A 144 13.45 -13.26 6.69
CA GLN A 144 12.88 -14.58 6.36
C GLN A 144 11.81 -14.54 5.27
N MET A 145 11.36 -13.35 4.87
CA MET A 145 10.37 -13.18 3.81
C MET A 145 11.00 -13.41 2.43
N ALA A 146 10.25 -14.05 1.53
CA ALA A 146 10.65 -14.20 0.15
C ALA A 146 10.71 -12.83 -0.57
N GLU A 147 11.51 -12.73 -1.61
CA GLU A 147 11.46 -11.62 -2.56
C GLU A 147 10.40 -11.98 -3.61
N PRO A 148 9.42 -11.12 -3.98
CA PRO A 148 9.20 -9.70 -3.68
C PRO A 148 8.50 -9.43 -2.34
N ARG A 149 9.02 -8.49 -1.55
CA ARG A 149 8.43 -8.10 -0.26
C ARG A 149 8.17 -6.61 -0.17
N TRP A 150 7.10 -6.24 0.50
CA TRP A 150 6.75 -4.84 0.76
C TRP A 150 6.50 -4.58 2.24
N VAL A 151 6.77 -3.36 2.70
CA VAL A 151 6.57 -2.98 4.10
C VAL A 151 5.62 -1.80 4.20
N VAL A 152 4.54 -1.98 4.96
CA VAL A 152 3.59 -0.93 5.29
C VAL A 152 3.77 -0.56 6.75
N SER A 153 4.11 0.70 7.01
CA SER A 153 4.19 1.25 8.36
C SER A 153 2.83 1.83 8.74
N MET A 154 2.19 1.25 9.76
CA MET A 154 0.86 1.64 10.22
C MET A 154 0.96 2.38 11.57
N GLY A 155 0.57 3.65 11.52
CA GLY A 155 0.44 4.50 12.69
C GLY A 155 1.69 5.34 13.01
N SER A 156 1.49 6.40 13.79
CA SER A 156 2.51 7.40 14.10
C SER A 156 3.75 6.81 14.78
N CYS A 157 3.55 5.80 15.62
CA CYS A 157 4.63 5.13 16.34
C CYS A 157 5.56 4.35 15.40
N ALA A 158 5.00 3.63 14.42
CA ALA A 158 5.78 2.90 13.43
C ALA A 158 6.44 3.86 12.41
N ASN A 159 5.78 4.97 12.05
CA ASN A 159 6.29 5.90 11.05
C ASN A 159 7.53 6.67 11.55
N GLY A 160 7.51 7.13 12.80
CA GLY A 160 8.57 8.00 13.33
C GLY A 160 8.72 8.00 14.84
N GLY A 161 8.24 6.98 15.55
CA GLY A 161 8.23 6.92 17.02
C GLY A 161 6.98 7.54 17.66
N GLY A 162 6.27 8.42 16.94
CA GLY A 162 4.95 8.91 17.30
C GLY A 162 4.91 9.54 18.69
N TYR A 163 3.89 9.18 19.48
CA TYR A 163 3.72 9.68 20.85
C TYR A 163 4.93 9.35 21.75
N TYR A 164 5.59 8.22 21.51
CA TYR A 164 6.73 7.74 22.30
C TYR A 164 8.10 8.14 21.71
N HIS A 165 8.15 9.16 20.85
CA HIS A 165 9.38 9.56 20.16
C HIS A 165 10.55 9.94 21.10
N TYR A 166 10.24 10.50 22.27
CA TYR A 166 11.22 10.89 23.28
C TYR A 166 11.47 9.81 24.35
N SER A 167 10.86 8.64 24.23
CA SER A 167 11.07 7.55 25.19
C SER A 167 12.42 6.86 24.97
N TYR A 168 12.97 6.26 26.03
CA TYR A 168 14.24 5.53 25.99
C TYR A 168 14.11 4.14 25.33
N ALA A 169 12.91 3.56 25.35
CA ALA A 169 12.67 2.16 24.99
C ALA A 169 12.13 1.97 23.56
N VAL A 170 11.79 3.04 22.85
CA VAL A 170 11.15 2.99 21.53
C VAL A 170 12.10 3.45 20.44
N VAL A 171 12.10 2.73 19.31
CA VAL A 171 12.82 3.13 18.11
C VAL A 171 12.03 4.23 17.42
N ARG A 172 12.73 5.28 17.01
CA ARG A 172 12.15 6.43 16.30
C ARG A 172 11.87 6.09 14.83
N GLY A 173 10.90 5.20 14.62
CA GLY A 173 10.42 4.74 13.32
C GLY A 173 10.99 3.38 12.90
N CYS A 174 10.15 2.61 12.20
CA CYS A 174 10.49 1.32 11.63
C CYS A 174 11.50 1.44 10.47
N ASP A 175 11.56 2.61 9.82
CA ASP A 175 12.49 2.95 8.73
C ASP A 175 13.97 2.76 9.10
N ARG A 176 14.30 2.76 10.39
CA ARG A 176 15.67 2.51 10.87
C ARG A 176 16.09 1.04 10.79
N ILE A 177 15.15 0.11 10.69
CA ILE A 177 15.39 -1.35 10.79
C ILE A 177 15.06 -2.03 9.46
N VAL A 178 13.94 -1.65 8.85
CA VAL A 178 13.46 -2.19 7.59
C VAL A 178 13.09 -1.05 6.65
N PRO A 179 13.32 -1.21 5.34
CA PRO A 179 12.90 -0.22 4.36
C PRO A 179 11.36 -0.21 4.29
N VAL A 180 10.75 0.96 4.47
CA VAL A 180 9.29 1.13 4.42
C VAL A 180 8.86 1.62 3.04
N ASP A 181 7.85 0.97 2.46
CA ASP A 181 7.28 1.35 1.16
C ASP A 181 6.19 2.40 1.27
N ILE A 182 5.31 2.27 2.26
CA ILE A 182 4.14 3.13 2.46
C ILE A 182 3.97 3.42 3.95
N TYR A 183 3.67 4.68 4.24
CA TYR A 183 3.37 5.17 5.58
C TYR A 183 1.88 5.49 5.67
N VAL A 184 1.17 4.86 6.60
CA VAL A 184 -0.22 5.16 6.91
C VAL A 184 -0.28 6.06 8.14
N PRO A 185 -0.75 7.31 8.01
CA PRO A 185 -0.81 8.25 9.13
C PRO A 185 -2.03 7.98 10.03
N GLY A 186 -1.82 8.06 11.34
CA GLY A 186 -2.88 7.99 12.36
C GLY A 186 -2.36 7.48 13.72
N CYS A 187 -3.18 7.54 14.77
CA CYS A 187 -2.81 7.07 16.11
C CYS A 187 -4.03 6.65 16.97
N PRO A 188 -4.73 5.54 16.63
CA PRO A 188 -4.53 4.66 15.47
C PRO A 188 -5.14 5.26 14.18
N PRO A 189 -4.64 4.88 12.99
CA PRO A 189 -5.27 5.26 11.73
C PRO A 189 -6.60 4.54 11.57
N THR A 190 -7.66 5.22 11.12
CA THR A 190 -8.96 4.56 10.89
C THR A 190 -8.84 3.38 9.93
N ALA A 191 -9.74 2.41 10.05
CA ALA A 191 -9.73 1.23 9.20
C ALA A 191 -9.79 1.57 7.70
N GLU A 192 -10.49 2.64 7.35
CA GLU A 192 -10.55 3.18 5.98
C GLU A 192 -9.19 3.73 5.52
N ALA A 193 -8.44 4.39 6.41
CA ALA A 193 -7.12 4.91 6.09
C ALA A 193 -6.11 3.77 5.84
N LEU A 194 -6.20 2.67 6.62
CA LEU A 194 -5.37 1.50 6.35
C LEU A 194 -5.74 0.85 5.02
N LEU A 195 -7.03 0.69 4.73
CA LEU A 195 -7.49 0.17 3.43
C LEU A 195 -6.98 1.04 2.28
N TYR A 196 -7.04 2.36 2.42
CA TYR A 196 -6.48 3.30 1.45
C TYR A 196 -4.97 3.11 1.26
N GLY A 197 -4.21 2.89 2.35
CA GLY A 197 -2.79 2.56 2.28
C GLY A 197 -2.50 1.29 1.47
N MET A 198 -3.33 0.25 1.64
CA MET A 198 -3.21 -0.99 0.86
C MET A 198 -3.54 -0.78 -0.62
N LEU A 199 -4.58 0.01 -0.93
CA LEU A 199 -4.89 0.39 -2.32
C LEU A 199 -3.78 1.23 -2.96
N GLN A 200 -3.09 2.07 -2.18
CA GLN A 200 -1.92 2.79 -2.64
C GLN A 200 -0.74 1.83 -2.92
N LEU A 201 -0.60 0.76 -2.13
CA LEU A 201 0.38 -0.30 -2.39
C LEU A 201 0.10 -1.00 -3.71
N GLN A 202 -1.16 -1.38 -3.95
CA GLN A 202 -1.56 -1.97 -5.23
C GLN A 202 -1.23 -1.06 -6.41
N LYS A 203 -1.44 0.25 -6.29
CA LYS A 203 -1.04 1.24 -7.32
C LYS A 203 0.48 1.36 -7.47
N LYS A 204 1.26 1.15 -6.40
CA LYS A 204 2.73 1.12 -6.48
C LYS A 204 3.19 -0.12 -7.25
N ILE A 205 2.63 -1.29 -6.93
CA ILE A 205 2.91 -2.57 -7.61
C ILE A 205 2.48 -2.52 -9.08
N GLY A 206 1.29 -1.97 -9.37
CA GLY A 206 0.78 -1.83 -10.74
C GLY A 206 1.62 -0.93 -11.65
N ARG A 207 2.53 -0.13 -11.08
CA ARG A 207 3.47 0.71 -11.84
C ARG A 207 4.86 0.08 -12.02
N SER A 208 5.18 -1.00 -11.31
CA SER A 208 6.50 -1.64 -11.41
C SER A 208 6.62 -2.42 -12.72
N THR A 209 7.77 -2.39 -13.40
CA THR A 209 7.97 -3.09 -14.68
C THR A 209 9.22 -3.97 -14.64
N PRO A 210 9.23 -5.02 -13.79
CA PRO A 210 10.43 -5.81 -13.56
C PRO A 210 10.91 -6.60 -14.78
N ALA A 211 10.01 -7.13 -15.62
CA ALA A 211 10.41 -7.87 -16.82
C ALA A 211 10.98 -6.94 -17.89
N LEU A 212 10.43 -5.74 -18.02
CA LEU A 212 10.96 -4.73 -18.93
C LEU A 212 12.33 -4.18 -18.47
N ASP A 213 12.50 -3.95 -17.17
CA ASP A 213 13.79 -3.55 -16.59
C ASP A 213 14.85 -4.64 -16.76
N TRP A 214 14.45 -5.92 -16.74
CA TRP A 214 15.32 -7.04 -17.05
C TRP A 214 15.67 -7.10 -18.54
N TRP A 215 14.71 -6.91 -19.44
CA TRP A 215 14.92 -6.95 -20.89
C TRP A 215 15.84 -5.83 -21.40
N ARG A 216 15.86 -4.67 -20.73
CA ARG A 216 16.69 -3.51 -21.10
C ARG A 216 18.12 -3.58 -20.58
N LYS A 217 18.42 -4.49 -19.65
CA LYS A 217 19.78 -4.71 -19.13
C LYS A 217 20.55 -5.64 -20.05
#